data_AF-A0A6P8AP42-F1
#
_entry.id   AF-A0A6P8AP42-F1
#
_cell.length_a   1.000
_cell.length_b   1.000
_cell.length_c   1.000
_cell.angle_alpha   90.00
_cell.angle_beta   90.00
_cell.angle_gamma   90.00
#
_symmetry.space_group_name_H-M   'P 1'
#
loop_
_entity.id
_entity.type
_entity.pdbx_description
1 polymer ?
#
loop_
_entity_poly.entity_id
_entity_poly.type
_entity_poly.pdbx_seq_one_letter_code
_entity_poly.pdbx_strand_id
1 'polypeptide(L)'
;MEYNIILDNLESKFAALNISNISIKKTTVPPFGFITPASISAFFDCCTAVAKSWTTLLKHILLPEIISNLNPRIPVVFIVMDHVINGGSYLLSRLAWVELFRLIKSVEGIMKNERRLDFVKRTPGYGNANIVANIYMRFYCCFKRVAYEHKRKAKRWTQLAGPLPLLLLAFFTAANSIM
;
A
#
# COMPACT_ATOMS: atom_id res chain seq x y z
N MET A 1 -16.82 18.11 -25.86
CA MET A 1 -16.68 16.91 -26.72
C MET A 1 -15.36 16.19 -26.41
N GLU A 2 -14.23 16.89 -26.31
CA GLU A 2 -12.92 16.32 -25.90
C GLU A 2 -12.92 15.58 -24.55
N TYR A 3 -13.65 16.09 -23.54
CA TYR A 3 -13.67 15.48 -22.21
C TYR A 3 -14.22 14.05 -22.21
N ASN A 4 -15.26 13.78 -23.02
CA ASN A 4 -15.85 12.45 -23.13
C ASN A 4 -14.90 11.48 -23.85
N ILE A 5 -14.18 11.96 -24.88
CA ILE A 5 -13.18 11.16 -25.60
C ILE A 5 -12.01 10.77 -24.68
N ILE A 6 -11.57 11.68 -23.81
CA ILE A 6 -10.51 11.39 -22.83
C ILE A 6 -11.00 10.36 -21.80
N LEU A 7 -12.24 10.49 -21.33
CA LEU A 7 -12.84 9.55 -20.38
C LEU A 7 -13.00 8.14 -20.98
N ASP A 8 -13.52 8.04 -22.21
CA ASP A 8 -13.72 6.77 -22.91
C ASP A 8 -12.38 6.06 -23.18
N ASN A 9 -11.34 6.83 -23.52
CA ASN A 9 -9.98 6.31 -23.70
C ASN A 9 -9.36 5.84 -22.37
N LEU A 10 -9.60 6.58 -21.27
CA LEU A 10 -9.19 6.18 -19.93
C LEU A 10 -9.87 4.87 -19.51
N GLU A 11 -11.19 4.76 -19.68
CA GLU A 11 -11.97 3.56 -19.36
C GLU A 11 -11.50 2.34 -20.16
N SER A 12 -11.27 2.50 -21.46
CA SER A 12 -10.75 1.44 -22.33
C SER A 12 -9.37 0.93 -21.87
N LYS A 13 -8.47 1.83 -21.47
CA LYS A 13 -7.14 1.45 -20.96
C LYS A 13 -7.18 0.83 -19.56
N PHE A 14 -8.09 1.26 -18.68
CA PHE A 14 -8.30 0.60 -17.37
C PHE A 14 -8.87 -0.81 -17.52
N ALA A 15 -9.78 -1.01 -18.48
CA ALA A 15 -10.28 -2.32 -18.84
C ALA A 15 -9.16 -3.24 -19.37
N ALA A 16 -8.25 -2.71 -20.20
CA ALA A 16 -7.09 -3.44 -20.71
C ALA A 16 -6.08 -3.86 -19.63
N LEU A 17 -5.95 -3.08 -18.54
CA LEU A 17 -5.10 -3.41 -17.40
C LEU A 17 -5.72 -4.43 -16.42
N ASN A 18 -6.92 -4.94 -16.71
CA ASN A 18 -7.68 -5.87 -15.86
C ASN A 18 -7.90 -5.33 -14.43
N ILE A 19 -7.98 -4.00 -14.31
CA ILE A 19 -8.28 -3.29 -13.06
C ILE A 19 -9.80 -3.04 -13.01
N SER A 20 -10.58 -4.12 -13.07
CA SER A 20 -12.04 -4.07 -13.30
C SER A 20 -12.88 -3.61 -12.11
N ASN A 21 -12.27 -3.19 -10.99
CA ASN A 21 -12.98 -2.87 -9.75
C ASN A 21 -12.76 -1.45 -9.20
N ILE A 22 -12.06 -0.55 -9.92
CA ILE A 22 -12.00 0.84 -9.49
C ILE A 22 -13.27 1.55 -9.99
N SER A 23 -14.33 1.50 -9.18
CA SER A 23 -15.43 2.45 -9.31
C SER A 23 -14.84 3.85 -9.07
N ILE A 24 -14.59 4.60 -10.13
CA ILE A 24 -14.26 6.02 -10.04
C ILE A 24 -15.54 6.72 -9.59
N LYS A 25 -15.82 6.71 -8.28
CA LYS A 25 -16.81 7.61 -7.72
C LYS A 25 -16.41 9.03 -8.10
N LYS A 26 -17.37 9.78 -8.65
CA LYS A 26 -17.35 11.21 -8.94
C LYS A 26 -17.01 12.01 -7.67
N THR A 27 -15.79 11.93 -7.18
CA THR A 27 -15.33 12.63 -5.99
C THR A 27 -13.98 13.22 -6.28
N THR A 28 -13.99 14.55 -6.39
CA THR A 28 -12.85 15.48 -6.49
C THR A 28 -11.93 15.25 -7.67
N VAL A 29 -12.35 15.78 -8.83
CA VAL A 29 -11.46 16.09 -9.95
C VAL A 29 -10.37 17.05 -9.42
N PRO A 30 -9.07 16.76 -9.59
CA PRO A 30 -8.00 17.70 -9.26
C PRO A 30 -8.22 19.03 -10.00
N PRO A 31 -7.79 20.19 -9.44
CA PRO A 31 -7.93 21.47 -10.12
C PRO A 31 -7.36 21.38 -11.55
N PHE A 32 -8.16 21.87 -12.50
CA PHE A 32 -8.11 21.65 -13.96
C PHE A 32 -6.81 22.07 -14.70
N GLY A 33 -5.70 22.34 -14.01
CA GLY A 33 -4.40 22.69 -14.60
C GLY A 33 -3.36 21.57 -14.66
N PHE A 34 -3.59 20.43 -14.01
CA PHE A 34 -2.57 19.36 -13.88
C PHE A 34 -2.82 18.11 -14.75
N ILE A 35 -3.96 18.05 -15.44
CA ILE A 35 -4.35 16.89 -16.25
C ILE A 35 -4.16 17.24 -17.72
N THR A 36 -2.96 16.99 -18.23
CA THR A 36 -2.62 17.10 -19.65
C THR A 36 -2.61 15.70 -20.30
N PRO A 37 -2.74 15.58 -21.63
CA PRO A 37 -2.55 14.31 -22.34
C PRO A 37 -1.21 13.64 -21.99
N ALA A 38 -0.15 14.43 -21.83
CA ALA A 38 1.16 13.96 -21.40
C ALA A 38 1.14 13.36 -19.98
N SER A 39 0.47 14.03 -19.04
CA SER A 39 0.33 13.52 -17.66
C SER A 39 -0.51 12.25 -17.58
N ILE A 40 -1.51 12.11 -18.47
CA ILE A 40 -2.34 10.90 -18.59
C ILE A 40 -1.50 9.75 -19.17
N SER A 41 -0.71 10.01 -20.20
CA SER A 41 0.19 9.00 -20.77
C SER A 41 1.22 8.53 -19.75
N ALA A 42 1.89 9.46 -19.07
CA ALA A 42 2.86 9.14 -18.03
C ALA A 42 2.24 8.35 -16.86
N PHE A 43 0.98 8.65 -16.51
CA PHE A 43 0.23 7.85 -15.54
C PHE A 43 0.02 6.41 -16.02
N PHE A 44 -0.40 6.21 -17.28
CA PHE A 44 -0.56 4.87 -17.85
C PHE A 44 0.74 4.10 -17.96
N ASP A 45 1.84 4.76 -18.35
CA ASP A 45 3.15 4.13 -18.44
C ASP A 45 3.62 3.70 -17.04
N CYS A 46 3.44 4.55 -16.03
CA CYS A 46 3.71 4.22 -14.63
C CYS A 46 2.84 3.05 -14.13
N CYS A 47 1.54 3.08 -14.42
CA CYS A 47 0.63 2.00 -14.07
C CYS A 47 1.04 0.70 -14.72
N THR A 48 1.40 0.70 -16.00
CA THR A 48 1.82 -0.51 -16.73
C THR A 48 3.13 -1.05 -16.20
N ALA A 49 4.12 -0.17 -15.97
CA ALA A 49 5.43 -0.53 -15.43
C ALA A 49 5.34 -1.17 -14.03
N VAL A 50 4.37 -0.74 -13.23
CA VAL A 50 4.22 -1.21 -11.84
C VAL A 50 3.17 -2.28 -11.68
N ALA A 51 2.16 -2.37 -12.56
CA ALA A 51 1.05 -3.31 -12.45
C ALA A 51 1.54 -4.75 -12.30
N LYS A 52 2.45 -5.22 -13.17
CA LYS A 52 2.92 -6.61 -13.12
C LYS A 52 3.63 -6.94 -11.80
N SER A 53 4.57 -6.08 -11.37
CA SER A 53 5.31 -6.26 -10.12
C SER A 53 4.39 -6.11 -8.90
N TRP A 54 3.42 -5.21 -8.99
CA TRP A 54 2.43 -4.95 -7.94
C TRP A 54 1.46 -6.11 -7.75
N THR A 55 0.88 -6.62 -8.84
CA THR A 55 -0.02 -7.78 -8.78
C THR A 55 0.72 -9.01 -8.26
N THR A 56 1.99 -9.18 -8.64
CA THR A 56 2.84 -10.26 -8.12
C THR A 56 3.06 -10.09 -6.62
N LEU A 57 3.41 -8.88 -6.18
CA LEU A 57 3.58 -8.58 -4.76
C LEU A 57 2.28 -8.85 -3.98
N LEU A 58 1.14 -8.35 -4.45
CA LEU A 58 -0.18 -8.56 -3.85
C LEU A 58 -0.46 -10.04 -3.58
N LYS A 59 -0.14 -10.93 -4.53
CA LYS A 59 -0.30 -12.38 -4.34
C LYS A 59 0.53 -12.93 -3.18
N HIS A 60 1.71 -12.36 -2.91
CA HIS A 60 2.57 -12.80 -1.82
C HIS A 60 2.20 -12.18 -0.47
N ILE A 61 1.57 -11.01 -0.45
CA ILE A 61 1.30 -10.23 0.77
C ILE A 61 -0.14 -10.35 1.27
N LEU A 62 -1.06 -10.86 0.44
CA LEU A 62 -2.45 -11.07 0.83
C LEU A 62 -2.54 -12.15 1.93
N LEU A 63 -2.88 -11.69 3.13
CA LEU A 63 -3.22 -12.55 4.25
C LEU A 63 -4.72 -12.86 4.20
N PRO A 64 -5.14 -14.12 4.41
CA PRO A 64 -6.55 -14.44 4.58
C PRO A 64 -7.18 -13.64 5.73
N GLU A 65 -8.47 -13.29 5.61
CA GLU A 65 -9.19 -12.52 6.65
C GLU A 65 -9.22 -13.24 8.01
N ILE A 66 -9.21 -14.57 7.99
CA ILE A 66 -9.19 -15.42 9.18
C ILE A 66 -7.81 -16.08 9.26
N ILE A 67 -6.88 -15.43 9.94
CA ILE A 67 -5.59 -16.02 10.34
C ILE A 67 -5.32 -15.75 11.81
N SER A 68 -4.61 -16.68 12.45
CA SER A 68 -4.07 -16.48 13.80
C SER A 68 -2.75 -15.70 13.75
N ASN A 69 -2.38 -15.06 14.86
CA ASN A 69 -1.07 -14.43 15.07
C ASN A 69 0.12 -15.38 14.89
N LEU A 70 -0.09 -16.68 15.08
CA LEU A 70 0.92 -17.71 14.93
C LEU A 70 1.12 -18.11 13.46
N ASN A 71 0.37 -17.51 12.53
CA ASN A 71 0.47 -17.87 11.13
C ASN A 71 1.89 -17.54 10.60
N PRO A 72 2.64 -18.55 10.13
CA PRO A 72 4.02 -18.36 9.66
C PRO A 72 4.10 -17.48 8.40
N ARG A 73 2.98 -17.18 7.74
CA ARG A 73 2.96 -16.23 6.63
C ARG A 73 3.16 -14.79 7.07
N ILE A 74 2.73 -14.41 8.28
CA ILE A 74 2.91 -13.03 8.79
C ILE A 74 4.38 -12.59 8.70
N PRO A 75 5.37 -13.35 9.23
CA PRO A 75 6.78 -13.03 9.04
C PRO A 75 7.21 -12.92 7.59
N VAL A 76 6.80 -13.88 6.76
CA VAL A 76 7.21 -13.95 5.35
C VAL A 76 6.74 -12.71 4.60
N VAL A 77 5.50 -12.29 4.80
CA VAL A 77 4.94 -11.08 4.20
C VAL A 77 5.73 -9.84 4.61
N PHE A 78 6.08 -9.75 5.89
CA PHE A 78 6.91 -8.67 6.40
C PHE A 78 8.29 -8.64 5.72
N ILE A 79 8.97 -9.77 5.58
CA ILE A 79 10.27 -9.85 4.90
C ILE A 79 10.17 -9.45 3.43
N VAL A 80 9.15 -9.95 2.71
CA VAL A 80 8.90 -9.60 1.31
C VAL A 80 8.68 -8.10 1.15
N MET A 81 7.92 -7.48 2.07
CA MET A 81 7.70 -6.03 2.06
C MET A 81 8.98 -5.23 2.24
N ASP A 82 9.87 -5.67 3.14
CA ASP A 82 11.15 -4.99 3.33
C ASP A 82 12.01 -5.01 2.07
N HIS A 83 12.09 -6.19 1.46
CA HIS A 83 12.87 -6.38 0.26
C HIS A 83 12.37 -5.46 -0.87
N VAL A 84 11.05 -5.31 -1.01
CA VAL A 84 10.47 -4.40 -2.00
C VAL A 84 10.69 -2.93 -1.63
N ILE A 85 10.61 -2.58 -0.35
CA ILE A 85 10.86 -1.22 0.13
C ILE A 85 12.29 -0.78 -0.17
N ASN A 86 13.27 -1.67 0.03
CA ASN A 86 14.69 -1.35 -0.07
C ASN A 86 15.28 -1.62 -1.47
N GLY A 87 14.73 -2.59 -2.22
CA GLY A 87 15.24 -3.02 -3.53
C GLY A 87 14.28 -2.82 -4.70
N GLY A 88 13.04 -2.41 -4.45
CA GLY A 88 12.06 -2.17 -5.51
C GLY A 88 12.29 -0.86 -6.27
N SER A 89 11.64 -0.72 -7.43
CA SER A 89 11.60 0.57 -8.13
C SER A 89 11.00 1.65 -7.24
N TYR A 90 11.33 2.92 -7.49
CA TYR A 90 10.90 4.05 -6.67
C TYR A 90 9.39 4.05 -6.38
N LEU A 91 8.58 3.81 -7.42
CA LEU A 91 7.12 3.75 -7.30
C LEU A 91 6.65 2.50 -6.54
N LEU A 92 7.28 1.34 -6.78
CA LEU A 92 6.95 0.09 -6.09
C LEU A 92 7.31 0.15 -4.59
N SER A 93 8.44 0.77 -4.24
CA SER A 93 8.84 1.01 -2.85
C SER A 93 7.82 1.89 -2.12
N ARG A 94 7.34 2.96 -2.75
CA ARG A 94 6.29 3.84 -2.19
C ARG A 94 4.98 3.10 -1.98
N LEU A 95 4.57 2.26 -2.92
CA LEU A 95 3.37 1.42 -2.78
C LEU A 95 3.54 0.38 -1.65
N ALA A 96 4.72 -0.22 -1.53
CA ALA A 96 5.03 -1.16 -0.46
C ALA A 96 4.96 -0.49 0.92
N TRP A 97 5.34 0.78 1.06
CA TRP A 97 5.10 1.54 2.30
C TRP A 97 3.62 1.67 2.65
N VAL A 98 2.75 1.90 1.65
CA VAL A 98 1.30 1.99 1.86
C VAL A 98 0.74 0.65 2.35
N GLU A 99 1.13 -0.44 1.71
CA GLU A 99 0.65 -1.78 2.08
C GLU A 99 1.26 -2.27 3.39
N LEU A 100 2.50 -1.92 3.72
CA LEU A 100 3.08 -2.21 5.02
C LEU A 100 2.22 -1.64 6.15
N PHE A 101 1.68 -0.42 5.98
CA PHE A 101 0.78 0.15 6.99
C PHE A 101 -0.55 -0.61 7.08
N ARG A 102 -1.13 -1.00 5.93
CA ARG A 102 -2.36 -1.81 5.87
C ARG A 102 -2.15 -3.17 6.54
N LEU A 103 -1.03 -3.82 6.29
CA LEU A 103 -0.60 -5.06 6.93
C LEU A 103 -0.49 -4.89 8.44
N ILE A 104 0.24 -3.87 8.92
CA ILE A 104 0.38 -3.58 10.36
C ILE A 104 -1.02 -3.42 10.99
N LYS A 105 -1.94 -2.73 10.32
CA LYS A 105 -3.32 -2.55 10.80
C LYS A 105 -4.14 -3.84 10.81
N SER A 106 -3.99 -4.67 9.80
CA SER A 106 -4.63 -5.99 9.75
C SER A 106 -4.15 -6.86 10.91
N VAL A 107 -2.83 -6.96 11.14
CA VAL A 107 -2.27 -7.71 12.27
C VAL A 107 -2.69 -7.11 13.62
N GLU A 108 -2.74 -5.79 13.77
CA GLU A 108 -3.28 -5.15 14.98
C GLU A 108 -4.75 -5.54 15.24
N GLY A 109 -5.54 -5.71 14.17
CA GLY A 109 -6.93 -6.18 14.19
C GLY A 109 -7.04 -7.64 14.59
N ILE A 110 -6.20 -8.52 14.04
CA ILE A 110 -6.11 -9.94 14.42
C ILE A 110 -5.78 -10.05 15.92
N MET A 111 -4.77 -9.31 16.41
CA MET A 111 -4.43 -9.30 17.84
C MET A 111 -5.60 -8.81 18.71
N LYS A 112 -6.37 -7.84 18.21
CA LYS A 112 -7.55 -7.32 18.91
C LYS A 112 -8.61 -8.40 19.05
N ASN A 113 -8.86 -9.17 18.00
CA ASN A 113 -9.85 -10.23 18.00
C ASN A 113 -9.41 -11.41 18.86
N GLU A 114 -8.16 -11.85 18.77
CA GLU A 114 -7.64 -12.93 19.63
C GLU A 114 -7.66 -12.56 21.12
N ARG A 115 -7.42 -11.30 21.47
CA ARG A 115 -7.59 -10.79 22.85
C ARG A 115 -9.03 -10.66 23.32
N ARG A 116 -10.00 -10.62 22.40
CA ARG A 116 -11.42 -10.66 22.74
C ARG A 116 -11.88 -12.08 23.00
N LEU A 117 -11.25 -13.05 22.34
CA LEU A 117 -11.50 -14.49 22.47
C LEU A 117 -10.59 -15.16 23.52
N ASP A 118 -9.89 -14.37 24.34
CA ASP A 118 -8.95 -14.81 25.37
C ASP A 118 -7.80 -15.75 24.92
N PHE A 119 -7.54 -15.84 23.61
CA PHE A 119 -6.40 -16.57 23.05
C PHE A 119 -5.05 -15.87 23.32
N VAL A 120 -5.06 -14.57 23.62
CA VAL A 120 -3.86 -13.78 23.95
C VAL A 120 -4.07 -13.06 25.28
N LYS A 121 -3.22 -13.36 26.27
CA LYS A 121 -3.27 -12.72 27.59
C LYS A 121 -3.03 -11.22 27.50
N ARG A 122 -3.89 -10.44 28.15
CA ARG A 122 -3.68 -8.99 28.32
C ARG A 122 -2.58 -8.77 29.33
N THR A 123 -1.54 -8.06 28.90
CA THR A 123 -0.41 -7.67 29.75
C THR A 123 -0.36 -6.15 29.82
N PRO A 124 -0.34 -5.54 31.03
CA PRO A 124 -0.18 -4.10 31.18
C PRO A 124 1.05 -3.58 30.40
N GLY A 125 0.91 -2.44 29.71
CA GLY A 125 1.97 -1.86 28.87
C GLY A 125 2.18 -2.54 27.50
N TYR A 126 1.55 -3.68 27.23
CA TYR A 126 1.61 -4.36 25.93
C TYR A 126 0.28 -4.19 25.18
N GLY A 127 0.11 -3.05 24.49
CA GLY A 127 -0.99 -2.86 23.54
C GLY A 127 -0.80 -3.69 22.26
N ASN A 128 -1.83 -3.82 21.44
CA ASN A 128 -1.75 -4.55 20.15
C ASN A 128 -0.63 -3.99 19.26
N ALA A 129 -0.51 -2.66 19.21
CA ALA A 129 0.56 -1.98 18.49
C ALA A 129 1.97 -2.34 19.00
N ASN A 130 2.12 -2.62 20.29
CA ASN A 130 3.40 -3.04 20.89
C ASN A 130 3.70 -4.50 20.52
N ILE A 131 2.70 -5.38 20.52
CA ILE A 131 2.84 -6.76 20.03
C ILE A 131 3.26 -6.77 18.57
N VAL A 132 2.58 -6.02 17.70
CA VAL A 132 2.94 -5.96 16.28
C VAL A 132 4.33 -5.36 16.07
N ALA A 133 4.73 -4.35 16.86
CA ALA A 133 6.09 -3.84 16.83
C ALA A 133 7.12 -4.90 17.25
N ASN A 134 6.83 -5.74 18.24
CA ASN A 134 7.70 -6.84 18.65
C ASN A 134 7.82 -7.92 17.58
N ILE A 135 6.72 -8.27 16.92
CA ILE A 135 6.70 -9.16 15.76
C ILE A 135 7.60 -8.59 14.66
N TYR A 136 7.43 -7.32 14.33
CA TYR A 136 8.25 -6.62 13.35
C TYR A 136 9.74 -6.65 13.74
N MET A 137 10.10 -6.23 14.96
CA MET A 137 11.48 -6.26 15.43
C MET A 137 12.11 -7.65 15.36
N ARG A 138 11.35 -8.69 15.75
CA ARG A 138 11.84 -10.07 15.75
C ARG A 138 12.23 -10.54 14.36
N PHE A 139 11.47 -10.15 13.33
CA PHE A 139 11.72 -10.59 11.96
C PHE A 139 12.71 -9.73 11.20
N TYR A 140 12.82 -8.45 11.55
CA TYR A 140 13.76 -7.52 10.93
C TYR A 140 15.07 -7.36 11.68
N CYS A 141 15.24 -8.08 12.80
CA CYS A 141 16.37 -7.93 13.72
C CYS A 141 16.69 -6.46 14.04
N CYS A 142 15.65 -5.62 14.15
CA CYS A 142 15.80 -4.17 14.24
C CYS A 142 15.42 -3.64 15.62
N PHE A 143 15.94 -2.46 15.96
CA PHE A 143 15.60 -1.79 17.21
C PHE A 143 14.17 -1.26 17.19
N LYS A 144 13.56 -1.18 18.39
CA LYS A 144 12.20 -0.65 18.59
C LYS A 144 11.97 0.72 17.97
N ARG A 145 13.00 1.58 18.02
CA ARG A 145 12.97 2.90 17.38
C ARG A 145 12.77 2.79 15.87
N VAL A 146 13.50 1.89 15.19
CA VAL A 146 13.40 1.66 13.75
C VAL A 146 12.00 1.15 13.37
N ALA A 147 11.47 0.18 14.13
CA ALA A 147 10.12 -0.33 13.92
C ALA A 147 9.05 0.78 14.01
N TYR A 148 9.18 1.70 14.97
CA TYR A 148 8.28 2.84 15.07
C TYR A 148 8.47 3.88 13.97
N GLU A 149 9.70 4.14 13.55
CA GLU A 149 9.99 5.04 12.44
C GLU A 149 9.41 4.49 11.12
N HIS A 150 9.57 3.19 10.86
CA HIS A 150 8.98 2.51 9.72
C HIS A 150 7.46 2.60 9.74
N LYS A 151 6.82 2.31 10.88
CA LYS A 151 5.37 2.49 11.03
C LYS A 151 4.91 3.93 10.80
N ARG A 152 5.66 4.93 11.29
CA ARG A 152 5.36 6.36 11.07
C ARG A 152 5.49 6.73 9.60
N LYS A 153 6.55 6.28 8.93
CA LYS A 153 6.78 6.50 7.49
C LYS A 153 5.69 5.84 6.65
N ALA A 154 5.35 4.59 6.94
CA ALA A 154 4.25 3.85 6.31
C ALA A 154 2.92 4.59 6.45
N LYS A 155 2.59 5.06 7.67
CA LYS A 155 1.38 5.86 7.93
C LYS A 155 1.33 7.13 7.08
N ARG A 156 2.43 7.88 7.00
CA ARG A 156 2.51 9.11 6.20
C ARG A 156 2.28 8.82 4.72
N TRP A 157 2.90 7.77 4.18
CA TRP A 157 2.67 7.34 2.80
C TRP A 157 1.21 6.96 2.54
N THR A 158 0.56 6.23 3.44
CA THR A 158 -0.88 5.92 3.32
C THR A 158 -1.75 7.18 3.36
N GLN A 159 -1.44 8.13 4.25
CA GLN A 159 -2.17 9.39 4.36
C GLN A 159 -2.02 10.26 3.11
N LEU A 160 -0.80 10.32 2.57
CA LEU A 160 -0.55 10.98 1.30
C LEU A 160 -1.36 10.30 0.21
N ALA A 161 -1.12 9.01 -0.04
CA ALA A 161 -1.76 8.20 -1.07
C ALA A 161 -3.30 8.31 -1.11
N GLY A 162 -3.94 8.47 0.05
CA GLY A 162 -5.39 8.62 0.16
C GLY A 162 -6.14 7.40 -0.41
N PRO A 163 -7.33 7.61 -1.00
CA PRO A 163 -8.14 6.51 -1.54
C PRO A 163 -7.59 5.94 -2.86
N LEU A 164 -6.70 6.66 -3.54
CA LEU A 164 -6.16 6.28 -4.87
C LEU A 164 -4.62 6.28 -4.85
N PRO A 165 -3.98 5.28 -4.22
CA PRO A 165 -2.54 5.25 -4.03
C PRO A 165 -1.76 5.26 -5.35
N LEU A 166 -2.22 4.52 -6.35
CA LEU A 166 -1.58 4.47 -7.65
C LEU A 166 -1.63 5.82 -8.36
N LEU A 167 -2.77 6.52 -8.27
CA LEU A 167 -2.97 7.84 -8.87
C LEU A 167 -1.97 8.83 -8.28
N LEU A 168 -1.98 9.01 -6.96
CA LEU A 168 -1.12 10.01 -6.34
C LEU A 168 0.36 9.68 -6.49
N LEU A 169 0.75 8.40 -6.34
CA LEU A 169 2.16 8.04 -6.40
C LEU A 169 2.73 8.15 -7.82
N ALA A 170 1.92 7.88 -8.85
CA ALA A 170 2.31 8.10 -10.24
C ALA A 170 2.46 9.60 -10.55
N PHE A 171 1.50 10.44 -10.17
CA PHE A 171 1.60 11.90 -10.38
C PHE A 171 2.74 12.53 -9.55
N PHE A 172 2.99 12.06 -8.33
CA PHE A 172 4.12 12.53 -7.52
C PHE A 172 5.46 12.13 -8.15
N THR A 173 5.53 10.99 -8.83
CA THR A 173 6.75 10.56 -9.54
C THR A 173 6.97 11.39 -10.79
N ALA A 174 5.91 11.63 -11.58
CA ALA A 174 5.96 12.48 -12.76
C ALA A 174 6.33 13.94 -12.41
N ALA A 175 5.77 14.48 -11.32
CA ALA A 175 6.11 15.82 -10.84
C ALA A 175 7.59 15.92 -10.40
N ASN A 176 8.11 14.88 -9.74
CA ASN A 176 9.51 14.81 -9.32
C ASN A 176 10.50 14.62 -10.49
N SER A 177 10.06 14.12 -11.64
CA SER A 177 10.93 13.93 -12.83
C SER A 177 11.04 15.17 -13.72
N ILE A 178 10.17 16.17 -13.51
CA ILE A 178 10.18 17.45 -14.24
C ILE A 178 11.06 18.49 -13.51
N MET A 179 11.35 18.25 -12.23
CA MET A 179 12.20 19.09 -11.38
C MET A 179 13.65 18.64 -11.42
#